data_AF-A0A1Y3AYG1-F1
#
_entry.id   AF-A0A1Y3AYG1-F1
#
_cell.length_a   1.000
_cell.length_b   1.000
_cell.length_c   1.000
_cell.angle_alpha   90.00
_cell.angle_beta   90.00
_cell.angle_gamma   90.00
#
_symmetry.space_group_name_H-M   'P 1'
#
loop_
_entity.id
_entity.type
_entity.pdbx_description
1 polymer ?
#
loop_
_entity_poly.entity_id
_entity_poly.type
_entity_poly.pdbx_seq_one_letter_code
_entity_poly.pdbx_strand_id
1 'polypeptide(L)'
;MPDYTPNEQDILRCRVLTSGIFETKFQVEKVNFHMFDVGGQRDERRKWIQCFNDVTAIIFVTACSSYNMVLREDPNQNRLRESLDLFKSIWNNRWLRTISVILFLNKQDLLAEKVKAGKSKIEEYFPEYTHYQTPPDGK
;
A
#
# COMPACT_ATOMS: atom_id res chain seq x y z
N MET A 1 23.06 10.08 23.11
CA MET A 1 22.35 11.37 23.08
C MET A 1 21.16 11.28 24.01
N PRO A 2 21.28 11.75 25.25
CA PRO A 2 20.19 11.68 26.24
C PRO A 2 19.01 12.62 25.93
N ASP A 3 19.25 13.71 25.20
CA ASP A 3 18.27 14.81 25.02
C ASP A 3 17.60 14.84 23.63
N TYR A 4 17.63 13.72 22.89
CA TYR A 4 17.03 13.67 21.56
C TYR A 4 15.50 13.53 21.65
N THR A 5 14.78 14.48 21.07
CA THR A 5 13.33 14.43 20.87
C THR A 5 13.03 14.28 19.37
N PRO A 6 12.34 13.21 18.94
CA PRO A 6 11.98 13.02 17.53
C PRO A 6 11.14 14.18 16.99
N ASN A 7 11.44 14.64 15.78
CA ASN A 7 10.55 15.56 15.06
C ASN A 7 9.44 14.81 14.32
N GLU A 8 8.50 15.54 13.70
CA GLU A 8 7.38 14.95 12.95
C GLU A 8 7.85 14.04 11.81
N GLN A 9 8.92 14.42 11.11
CA GLN A 9 9.48 13.61 10.02
C GLN A 9 10.09 12.30 10.53
N ASP A 10 10.68 12.29 11.72
CA ASP A 10 11.20 11.10 12.38
C ASP A 10 10.05 10.17 12.78
N ILE A 11 8.96 10.75 13.30
CA ILE A 11 7.73 10.00 13.64
C ILE A 11 7.13 9.38 12.39
N LEU A 12 7.00 10.13 11.28
CA LEU A 12 6.44 9.64 10.01
C LEU A 12 7.31 8.55 9.34
N ARG A 13 8.64 8.59 9.55
CA ARG A 13 9.57 7.56 9.05
C ARG A 13 9.67 6.35 9.97
N CYS A 14 9.21 6.47 11.21
CA CYS A 14 9.22 5.38 12.16
C CYS A 14 8.33 4.24 11.66
N ARG A 15 8.91 3.03 11.55
CA ARG A 15 8.17 1.85 11.14
C ARG A 15 7.62 1.13 12.35
N VAL A 16 6.36 1.39 12.67
CA VAL A 16 5.57 0.59 13.59
C VAL A 16 4.64 -0.30 12.77
N LEU A 17 4.64 -1.60 13.02
CA LEU A 17 3.73 -2.52 12.32
C LEU A 17 2.34 -2.41 12.96
N THR A 18 1.34 -2.00 12.19
CA THR A 18 -0.06 -2.01 12.62
C THR A 18 -0.53 -3.46 12.80
N SER A 19 -0.90 -3.83 14.02
CA SER A 19 -1.62 -5.07 14.34
C SER A 19 -2.99 -4.72 14.92
N GLY A 20 -4.04 -5.31 14.35
CA GLY A 20 -5.43 -4.96 14.66
C GLY A 20 -6.02 -3.91 13.73
N ILE A 21 -7.05 -3.24 14.24
CA ILE A 21 -7.84 -2.21 13.58
C ILE A 21 -7.78 -0.98 14.47
N PHE A 22 -7.40 0.16 13.89
CA PHE A 22 -7.36 1.44 14.59
C PHE A 22 -8.32 2.42 13.93
N GLU A 23 -9.01 3.20 14.75
CA GLU A 23 -10.02 4.14 14.28
C GLU A 23 -9.60 5.57 14.57
N THR A 24 -9.72 6.43 13.57
CA THR A 24 -9.49 7.87 13.72
C THR A 24 -10.67 8.63 13.14
N LYS A 25 -11.24 9.54 13.92
CA LYS A 25 -12.31 10.43 13.50
C LYS A 25 -11.79 11.85 13.43
N PHE A 26 -12.03 12.53 12.31
CA PHE A 26 -11.60 13.91 12.09
C PHE A 26 -12.56 14.64 11.16
N GLN A 27 -12.47 15.97 11.11
CA GLN A 27 -13.33 16.81 10.27
C GLN A 27 -12.47 17.69 9.36
N VAL A 28 -12.81 17.76 8.07
CA VAL A 28 -12.18 18.64 7.08
C VAL A 28 -13.30 19.41 6.38
N GLU A 29 -13.25 20.74 6.42
CA GLU A 29 -14.24 21.61 5.75
C GLU A 29 -15.71 21.22 6.07
N LYS A 30 -16.00 20.92 7.34
CA LYS A 30 -17.30 20.44 7.85
C LYS A 30 -17.72 19.03 7.43
N VAL A 31 -16.90 18.33 6.65
CA VAL A 31 -17.10 16.92 6.30
C VAL A 31 -16.43 16.04 7.36
N ASN A 32 -17.19 15.11 7.95
CA ASN A 32 -16.68 14.18 8.94
C ASN A 32 -16.11 12.94 8.27
N PHE A 33 -14.91 12.53 8.68
CA PHE A 33 -14.23 11.33 8.24
C PHE A 33 -14.08 10.37 9.41
N HIS A 34 -14.39 9.10 9.18
CA HIS A 34 -14.12 7.99 10.10
C HIS A 34 -13.23 7.00 9.37
N MET A 35 -11.94 7.03 9.69
CA MET A 35 -10.91 6.24 9.03
C MET A 35 -10.56 5.02 9.88
N PHE A 36 -10.48 3.87 9.21
CA PHE A 36 -10.04 2.61 9.81
C PHE A 36 -8.68 2.23 9.21
N ASP A 37 -7.63 2.25 10.03
CA ASP A 37 -6.32 1.69 9.66
C ASP A 37 -6.27 0.22 10.07
N VAL A 38 -6.05 -0.66 9.09
CA VAL A 38 -6.09 -2.10 9.26
C VAL A 38 -4.72 -2.71 8.96
N GLY A 39 -4.26 -3.61 9.82
CA GLY A 39 -3.02 -4.34 9.59
C GLY A 39 -3.03 -5.08 8.24
N GLY A 40 -2.01 -4.83 7.39
CA GLY A 40 -1.91 -5.42 6.05
C GLY A 40 -1.20 -6.77 5.96
N GLN A 41 -0.61 -7.22 7.06
CA GLN A 41 0.09 -8.51 7.18
C GLN A 41 -0.86 -9.68 7.03
N ARG A 42 -0.38 -10.84 6.59
CA ARG A 42 -1.27 -11.97 6.22
C ARG A 42 -2.15 -12.40 7.40
N ASP A 43 -1.59 -12.43 8.59
CA ASP A 43 -2.30 -12.83 9.83
C ASP A 43 -3.36 -11.81 10.29
N GLU A 44 -3.24 -10.56 9.84
CA GLU A 44 -4.15 -9.47 10.19
C GLU A 44 -5.37 -9.40 9.27
N ARG A 45 -5.23 -9.85 8.01
CA ARG A 45 -6.27 -9.73 6.97
C ARG A 45 -7.60 -10.38 7.31
N ARG A 46 -7.59 -11.44 8.14
CA ARG A 46 -8.84 -12.08 8.61
C ARG A 46 -9.74 -11.13 9.40
N LYS A 47 -9.19 -10.07 10.00
CA LYS A 47 -9.93 -9.07 10.78
C LYS A 47 -10.63 -8.04 9.89
N TRP A 48 -10.21 -7.89 8.63
CA TRP A 48 -10.74 -6.86 7.73
C TRP A 48 -12.25 -6.93 7.51
N ILE A 49 -12.84 -8.12 7.58
CA ILE A 49 -14.30 -8.30 7.47
C ILE A 49 -15.09 -7.49 8.51
N GLN A 50 -14.46 -7.16 9.65
CA GLN A 50 -15.07 -6.32 10.69
C GLN A 50 -15.29 -4.88 10.22
N CYS A 51 -14.58 -4.43 9.19
CA CYS A 51 -14.67 -3.09 8.62
C CYS A 51 -15.51 -3.04 7.33
N PHE A 52 -16.04 -4.16 6.83
CA PHE A 52 -16.67 -4.20 5.49
C PHE A 52 -18.14 -3.77 5.47
N ASN A 53 -18.79 -3.70 6.62
CA ASN A 53 -20.15 -3.19 6.73
C ASN A 53 -20.07 -1.65 6.88
N ASP A 54 -20.34 -0.92 5.80
CA ASP A 54 -20.56 0.54 5.78
C ASP A 54 -19.32 1.44 5.55
N VAL A 55 -18.34 0.98 4.76
CA VAL A 55 -17.29 1.88 4.24
C VAL A 55 -17.76 2.62 3.00
N THR A 56 -17.49 3.93 2.91
CA THR A 56 -17.77 4.73 1.72
C THR A 56 -16.82 4.41 0.56
N ALA A 57 -15.54 4.20 0.89
CA ALA A 57 -14.49 3.89 -0.08
C ALA A 57 -13.36 3.13 0.61
N ILE A 58 -12.58 2.40 -0.17
CA ILE A 58 -11.35 1.75 0.28
C ILE A 58 -10.16 2.54 -0.23
N ILE A 59 -9.22 2.87 0.64
CA ILE A 59 -7.90 3.37 0.25
C ILE A 59 -6.93 2.19 0.24
N PHE A 60 -6.55 1.73 -0.95
CA PHE A 60 -5.56 0.67 -1.10
C PHE A 60 -4.18 1.26 -1.35
N VAL A 61 -3.22 0.97 -0.48
CA VAL A 61 -1.86 1.53 -0.56
C VAL A 61 -0.89 0.44 -0.97
N THR A 62 -0.16 0.64 -2.07
CA THR A 62 0.90 -0.28 -2.53
C THR A 62 2.25 0.41 -2.55
N ALA A 63 3.30 -0.30 -2.12
CA ALA A 63 4.67 0.20 -2.12
C ALA A 63 5.36 -0.17 -3.44
N CYS A 64 5.21 0.66 -4.48
CA CYS A 64 5.69 0.37 -5.83
C CYS A 64 7.21 0.12 -5.89
N SER A 65 7.97 0.80 -5.04
CA SER A 65 9.42 0.61 -4.92
C SER A 65 9.84 -0.79 -4.44
N SER A 66 8.92 -1.65 -3.99
CA SER A 66 9.22 -2.99 -3.48
C SER A 66 9.24 -4.08 -4.57
N TYR A 67 9.28 -3.72 -5.86
CA TYR A 67 9.28 -4.67 -6.98
C TYR A 67 10.43 -5.69 -6.94
N ASN A 68 11.55 -5.36 -6.31
CA ASN A 68 12.72 -6.24 -6.14
C ASN A 68 12.87 -6.83 -4.73
N MET A 69 11.80 -6.84 -3.93
CA MET A 69 11.82 -7.29 -2.54
C MET A 69 10.86 -8.46 -2.31
N VAL A 70 11.16 -9.28 -1.29
CA VAL A 70 10.30 -10.37 -0.82
C VAL A 70 9.62 -10.04 0.50
N LEU A 71 8.49 -10.69 0.81
CA LEU A 71 7.78 -10.50 2.08
C LEU A 71 8.67 -10.89 3.26
N ARG A 72 8.44 -10.27 4.41
CA ARG A 72 9.14 -10.67 5.65
C ARG A 72 8.63 -12.03 6.16
N GLU A 73 7.34 -12.28 5.96
CA GLU A 73 6.61 -13.46 6.40
C GLU A 73 6.83 -14.66 5.45
N ASP A 74 7.28 -14.39 4.22
CA ASP A 74 7.47 -15.40 3.17
C ASP A 74 8.57 -14.95 2.19
N PRO A 75 9.80 -15.47 2.31
CA PRO A 75 10.93 -15.05 1.47
C PRO A 75 10.83 -15.51 0.01
N ASN A 76 9.86 -16.37 -0.32
CA ASN A 76 9.64 -16.81 -1.69
C ASN A 76 8.63 -15.93 -2.44
N GLN A 77 7.91 -15.06 -1.73
CA GLN A 77 6.87 -14.22 -2.32
C GLN A 77 7.36 -12.80 -2.54
N ASN A 78 7.33 -12.34 -3.80
CA ASN A 78 7.61 -10.95 -4.15
C ASN A 78 6.55 -9.99 -3.57
N ARG A 79 6.98 -8.86 -2.99
CA ARG A 79 6.09 -7.91 -2.31
C ARG A 79 5.09 -7.25 -3.25
N LEU A 80 5.52 -6.85 -4.44
CA LEU A 80 4.64 -6.17 -5.39
C LEU A 80 3.65 -7.16 -6.01
N ARG A 81 4.07 -8.41 -6.30
CA ARG A 81 3.16 -9.49 -6.72
C ARG A 81 2.10 -9.79 -5.67
N GLU A 82 2.50 -9.95 -4.40
CA GLU A 82 1.54 -10.11 -3.30
C GLU A 82 0.55 -8.94 -3.22
N SER A 83 1.03 -7.71 -3.40
CA SER A 83 0.16 -6.53 -3.39
C SER A 83 -0.84 -6.54 -4.53
N LEU A 84 -0.45 -7.00 -5.73
CA LEU A 84 -1.34 -7.15 -6.88
C LEU A 84 -2.39 -8.24 -6.63
N ASP A 85 -1.99 -9.39 -6.07
CA ASP A 85 -2.90 -10.48 -5.72
C ASP A 85 -3.91 -10.04 -4.65
N LEU A 86 -3.45 -9.30 -3.64
CA LEU A 86 -4.31 -8.73 -2.60
C LEU A 86 -5.29 -7.71 -3.20
N PHE A 87 -4.82 -6.80 -4.04
CA PHE A 87 -5.69 -5.84 -4.74
C PHE A 87 -6.74 -6.56 -5.58
N LYS A 88 -6.35 -7.59 -6.34
CA LYS A 88 -7.26 -8.43 -7.13
C LYS A 88 -8.30 -9.13 -6.24
N SER A 89 -7.92 -9.58 -5.04
CA SER A 89 -8.85 -10.21 -4.09
C SER A 89 -9.89 -9.22 -3.55
N ILE A 90 -9.49 -7.97 -3.29
CA ILE A 90 -10.39 -6.89 -2.84
C ILE A 90 -11.32 -6.49 -3.99
N TRP A 91 -10.75 -6.25 -5.17
CA TRP A 91 -11.49 -5.84 -6.37
C TRP A 91 -12.56 -6.84 -6.78
N ASN A 92 -12.27 -8.14 -6.66
CA ASN A 92 -13.22 -9.20 -7.00
C ASN A 92 -14.08 -9.66 -5.81
N ASN A 93 -13.95 -9.02 -4.64
CA ASN A 93 -14.69 -9.41 -3.46
C ASN A 93 -16.19 -9.08 -3.63
N ARG A 94 -17.06 -10.09 -3.50
CA ARG A 94 -18.52 -9.93 -3.65
C ARG A 94 -19.14 -8.90 -2.71
N TRP A 95 -18.58 -8.74 -1.51
CA TRP A 95 -19.08 -7.81 -0.49
C TRP A 95 -18.64 -6.36 -0.75
N LEU A 96 -17.66 -6.16 -1.65
CA LEU A 96 -17.08 -4.85 -1.96
C LEU A 96 -17.43 -4.36 -3.37
N ARG A 97 -18.35 -5.04 -4.08
CA ARG A 97 -18.67 -4.76 -5.49
C ARG A 97 -19.14 -3.34 -5.77
N THR A 98 -19.79 -2.69 -4.81
CA THR A 98 -20.30 -1.32 -4.93
C THR A 98 -19.36 -0.29 -4.30
N ILE A 99 -18.28 -0.74 -3.67
CA ILE A 99 -17.34 0.12 -2.95
C ILE A 99 -16.24 0.57 -3.91
N SER A 100 -16.06 1.89 -4.00
CA SER A 100 -14.99 2.46 -4.82
C SER A 100 -13.63 2.24 -4.15
N VAL A 101 -12.60 1.96 -4.95
CA VAL A 101 -11.22 1.82 -4.47
C VAL A 101 -10.38 2.99 -4.97
N ILE A 102 -9.82 3.74 -4.03
CA ILE A 102 -8.80 4.76 -4.27
C ILE A 102 -7.44 4.07 -4.14
N LEU A 103 -6.72 3.96 -5.25
CA LEU A 103 -5.42 3.30 -5.31
C LEU A 103 -4.28 4.31 -5.12
N PHE A 104 -3.52 4.16 -4.04
CA PHE A 104 -2.29 4.92 -3.82
C PHE A 104 -1.07 4.09 -4.21
N LEU A 105 -0.44 4.51 -5.30
CA LEU A 105 0.87 4.04 -5.73
C LEU A 105 1.95 4.74 -4.90
N ASN A 106 2.24 4.22 -3.71
CA ASN A 106 3.11 4.87 -2.72
C ASN A 106 4.61 4.58 -2.96
N LYS A 107 5.47 5.41 -2.34
CA LYS A 107 6.94 5.35 -2.42
C LYS A 107 7.50 5.63 -3.81
N GLN A 108 6.89 6.60 -4.50
CA GLN A 108 7.32 7.04 -5.84
C GLN A 108 8.73 7.63 -5.85
N ASP A 109 9.10 8.33 -4.78
CA ASP A 109 10.46 8.80 -4.49
C ASP A 109 11.48 7.65 -4.56
N LEU A 110 11.25 6.61 -3.76
CA LEU A 110 12.14 5.43 -3.72
C LEU A 110 12.10 4.61 -5.00
N LEU A 111 10.95 4.59 -5.70
CA LEU A 111 10.84 3.93 -7.01
C LEU A 111 11.72 4.66 -8.03
N ALA A 112 11.61 5.99 -8.10
CA ALA A 112 12.38 6.81 -9.02
C ALA A 112 13.88 6.70 -8.75
N GLU A 113 14.32 6.75 -7.50
CA GLU A 113 15.71 6.55 -7.11
C GLU A 113 16.23 5.17 -7.55
N LYS A 114 15.45 4.11 -7.28
CA LYS A 114 15.85 2.73 -7.58
C LYS A 114 15.95 2.46 -9.08
N VAL A 115 14.99 2.95 -9.85
CA VAL A 115 14.99 2.85 -11.32
C VAL A 115 16.18 3.62 -11.91
N LYS A 116 16.41 4.87 -11.47
CA LYS A 116 17.54 5.69 -11.93
C LYS A 116 18.90 5.10 -11.57
N ALA A 117 19.01 4.44 -10.42
CA ALA A 117 20.25 3.79 -10.00
C ALA A 117 20.65 2.61 -10.90
N GLY A 118 19.70 1.99 -11.62
CA GLY A 118 19.97 0.94 -12.60
C GLY A 118 20.49 -0.39 -12.02
N LYS A 119 20.58 -0.54 -10.69
CA LYS A 119 21.13 -1.72 -10.01
C LYS A 119 20.18 -2.92 -9.96
N SER A 120 18.88 -2.69 -10.06
CA SER A 120 17.85 -3.74 -10.06
C SER A 120 16.80 -3.35 -11.07
N LYS A 121 16.74 -4.09 -12.18
CA LYS A 121 15.83 -3.79 -13.28
C LYS A 121 14.45 -4.35 -13.01
N ILE A 122 13.39 -3.71 -13.50
CA ILE A 122 12.00 -4.15 -13.23
C ILE A 122 11.74 -5.49 -13.94
N GLU A 123 12.25 -5.65 -15.15
CA GLU A 123 12.10 -6.84 -16.00
C GLU A 123 12.71 -8.12 -15.40
N GLU A 124 13.64 -8.00 -14.45
CA GLU A 124 14.18 -9.16 -13.70
C GLU A 124 13.11 -9.79 -12.78
N TYR A 125 12.12 -9.02 -12.35
CA TYR A 125 11.06 -9.43 -11.43
C TYR A 125 9.70 -9.49 -12.10
N PHE A 126 9.49 -8.70 -13.16
CA PHE A 126 8.29 -8.58 -13.97
C PHE A 126 8.67 -8.59 -15.46
N PRO A 127 8.95 -9.78 -16.05
CA PRO A 127 9.44 -9.90 -17.43
C PRO A 127 8.55 -9.22 -18.48
N GLU A 128 7.25 -9.13 -18.23
CA GLU A 128 6.29 -8.43 -19.07
C GLU A 128 6.62 -6.93 -19.26
N TYR A 129 7.41 -6.34 -18.36
CA TYR A 129 7.83 -4.94 -18.45
C TYR A 129 8.76 -4.67 -19.63
N THR A 130 9.49 -5.68 -20.14
CA THR A 130 10.33 -5.54 -21.34
C THR A 130 9.52 -5.13 -22.58
N HIS A 131 8.23 -5.48 -22.62
CA HIS A 131 7.33 -5.16 -23.71
C HIS A 131 6.37 -4.01 -23.37
N TYR A 132 6.49 -3.43 -22.18
CA TYR A 132 5.64 -2.33 -21.76
C TYR A 132 5.97 -1.07 -22.57
N GLN A 133 4.93 -0.45 -23.11
CA GLN A 133 5.02 0.86 -23.76
C GLN A 133 4.31 1.88 -22.88
N THR A 134 4.99 2.99 -22.62
CA THR A 134 4.37 4.12 -21.91
C THR A 134 3.13 4.54 -22.69
N PRO A 135 1.95 4.60 -22.03
CA PRO A 135 0.74 5.12 -22.65
C PRO A 135 1.01 6.53 -23.21
N PRO A 136 0.36 6.92 -24.32
CA PRO A 136 0.45 8.29 -24.78
C PRO A 136 -0.01 9.23 -23.67
N ASP A 137 0.67 10.37 -23.51
CA ASP A 137 0.23 11.40 -22.58
C ASP A 137 -1.23 11.74 -22.86
N GLY A 138 -2.09 11.55 -21.85
CA GLY A 138 -3.50 11.88 -21.96
C GLY A 138 -3.64 13.38 -22.20
N LYS A 139 -4.21 13.76 -23.34
CA LYS A 139 -4.78 15.10 -23.54
C LYS A 139 -6.11 15.19 -22.82
#